data_AF-A0A351PW42-F1
#
_entry.id   AF-A0A351PW42-F1
#
_cell.length_a   1.000
_cell.length_b   1.000
_cell.length_c   1.000
_cell.angle_alpha   90.00
_cell.angle_beta   90.00
_cell.angle_gamma   90.00
#
_symmetry.space_group_name_H-M   'P 1'
#
loop_
_entity.id
_entity.type
_entity.pdbx_description
1 polymer ?
#
loop_
_entity_poly.entity_id
_entity_poly.type
_entity_poly.pdbx_seq_one_letter_code
_entity_poly.pdbx_strand_id
1 'polypeptide(L)'
;MDYKSYIQDAVKKSRTRRVIKDYISYDMVSDNKLLLDAVEYACDAHGGNVRKGTDIPYIVHPLEVGRLTWDTLIEYKKILGGREMEAIAAAILHDTVEDTKTTKQDIMEKFGENICFLVACETEDKRENLPASDTWKIRKQEFLAELCEAPVYAKIISMCDKVSNLRDTAADYKKIGDKVFERFNQKDKNEHKWYYEEILNRLEEFRELSIYKEFATLCKKVFG
;
A
#
# COMPACT_ATOMS: atom_id res chain seq x y z
N MET A 1 9.52 -21.99 -7.44
CA MET A 1 8.44 -21.50 -8.34
C MET A 1 9.06 -20.43 -9.23
N ASP A 2 8.72 -20.34 -10.53
CA ASP A 2 9.22 -19.22 -11.37
C ASP A 2 8.43 -17.95 -11.04
N TYR A 3 8.90 -17.21 -10.03
CA TYR A 3 8.26 -15.97 -9.59
C TYR A 3 8.21 -14.92 -10.69
N LYS A 4 9.14 -14.94 -11.65
CA LYS A 4 9.14 -14.02 -12.80
C LYS A 4 7.93 -14.29 -13.70
N SER A 5 7.68 -15.54 -14.07
CA SER A 5 6.49 -15.92 -14.84
C SER A 5 5.20 -15.66 -14.05
N TYR A 6 5.18 -15.95 -12.75
CA TYR A 6 4.02 -15.70 -11.89
C TYR A 6 3.66 -14.21 -11.80
N ILE A 7 4.65 -13.34 -11.55
CA ILE A 7 4.48 -11.90 -11.53
C ILE A 7 4.02 -11.43 -12.91
N GLN A 8 4.67 -11.86 -14.00
CA GLN A 8 4.27 -11.50 -15.36
C GLN A 8 2.81 -11.89 -15.69
N ASP A 9 2.35 -13.04 -15.21
CA ASP A 9 0.98 -13.48 -15.41
C ASP A 9 -0.02 -12.74 -14.51
N ALA A 10 0.37 -12.39 -13.28
CA ALA A 10 -0.42 -11.53 -12.41
C ALA A 10 -0.60 -10.12 -13.01
N VAL A 11 0.48 -9.58 -13.56
CA VAL A 11 0.53 -8.32 -14.31
C VAL A 11 -0.42 -8.34 -15.51
N LYS A 12 -0.44 -9.42 -16.31
CA LYS A 12 -1.34 -9.56 -17.48
C LYS A 12 -2.82 -9.55 -17.09
N LYS A 13 -3.15 -10.09 -15.90
CA LYS A 13 -4.52 -10.21 -15.38
C LYS A 13 -5.01 -8.94 -14.67
N SER A 14 -4.10 -8.11 -14.17
CA SER A 14 -4.45 -6.82 -13.58
C SER A 14 -5.10 -5.88 -14.61
N ARG A 15 -6.24 -5.28 -14.23
CA ARG A 15 -7.03 -4.38 -15.09
C ARG A 15 -6.32 -3.04 -15.35
N THR A 16 -5.21 -2.78 -14.68
CA THR A 16 -4.35 -1.58 -14.82
C THR A 16 -3.29 -1.77 -15.93
N ARG A 17 -3.71 -2.32 -17.09
CA ARG A 17 -2.84 -2.69 -18.24
C ARG A 17 -1.93 -1.59 -18.79
N ARG A 18 -2.12 -0.33 -18.41
CA ARG A 18 -1.39 0.80 -18.98
C ARG A 18 -0.20 1.28 -18.14
N VAL A 19 -0.04 0.77 -16.91
CA VAL A 19 1.02 1.23 -16.01
C VAL A 19 2.01 0.09 -15.69
N ILE A 20 1.56 -1.17 -15.67
CA ILE A 20 2.34 -2.29 -15.11
C ILE A 20 3.48 -2.81 -16.01
N LYS A 21 3.55 -2.38 -17.28
CA LYS A 21 4.65 -2.79 -18.18
C LYS A 21 6.03 -2.27 -17.73
N ASP A 22 6.04 -1.30 -16.82
CA ASP A 22 7.23 -0.60 -16.30
C ASP A 22 7.46 -0.81 -14.78
N TYR A 23 6.69 -1.70 -14.11
CA TYR A 23 6.46 -1.57 -12.65
C TYR A 23 7.59 -1.97 -11.72
N ILE A 24 8.45 -2.90 -12.11
CA ILE A 24 9.74 -3.12 -11.46
C ILE A 24 10.61 -3.63 -12.60
N SER A 25 11.72 -2.98 -12.95
CA SER A 25 12.73 -3.73 -13.70
C SER A 25 13.04 -4.93 -12.80
N TYR A 26 12.90 -6.15 -13.30
CA TYR A 26 13.30 -7.34 -12.52
C TYR A 26 14.68 -7.09 -11.87
N ASP A 27 15.55 -6.39 -12.60
CA ASP A 27 16.84 -5.83 -12.19
C ASP A 27 16.84 -5.03 -10.86
N MET A 28 15.79 -4.26 -10.53
CA MET A 28 15.70 -3.49 -9.28
C MET A 28 15.49 -4.38 -8.04
N VAL A 29 14.81 -5.52 -8.20
CA VAL A 29 14.56 -6.48 -7.10
C VAL A 29 15.56 -7.64 -7.14
N SER A 30 16.00 -8.07 -8.33
CA SER A 30 16.85 -9.26 -8.51
C SER A 30 18.24 -9.08 -7.93
N ASP A 31 18.73 -7.84 -7.90
CA ASP A 31 20.09 -7.55 -7.44
C ASP A 31 20.13 -7.25 -5.93
N ASN A 32 18.97 -7.17 -5.27
CA ASN A 32 18.84 -6.96 -3.82
C ASN A 32 18.12 -8.14 -3.15
N LYS A 33 18.90 -8.97 -2.45
CA LYS A 33 18.38 -10.17 -1.76
C LYS A 33 17.22 -9.86 -0.79
N LEU A 34 17.28 -8.74 -0.06
CA LEU A 34 16.22 -8.38 0.90
C LEU A 34 14.89 -8.11 0.18
N LEU A 35 14.92 -7.38 -0.92
CA LEU A 35 13.71 -7.08 -1.69
C LEU A 35 13.15 -8.35 -2.34
N LEU A 36 14.02 -9.22 -2.86
CA LEU A 36 13.61 -10.51 -3.39
C LEU A 36 12.92 -11.37 -2.31
N ASP A 37 13.54 -11.50 -1.14
CA ASP A 37 12.99 -12.26 -0.01
C ASP A 37 11.62 -11.69 0.42
N ALA A 38 11.46 -10.37 0.42
CA ALA A 38 10.20 -9.70 0.75
C ALA A 38 9.10 -9.98 -0.29
N VAL A 39 9.45 -9.93 -1.58
CA VAL A 39 8.51 -10.24 -2.68
C VAL A 39 8.08 -11.71 -2.63
N GLU A 40 9.03 -12.64 -2.47
CA GLU A 40 8.72 -14.06 -2.36
C GLU A 40 7.82 -14.33 -1.15
N TYR A 41 8.13 -13.73 0.00
CA TYR A 41 7.32 -13.86 1.19
C TYR A 41 5.90 -13.29 1.02
N ALA A 42 5.75 -12.09 0.45
CA ALA A 42 4.44 -11.52 0.17
C ALA A 42 3.65 -12.39 -0.82
N CYS A 43 4.31 -12.92 -1.86
CA CYS A 43 3.68 -13.85 -2.81
C CYS A 43 3.15 -15.11 -2.11
N ASP A 44 3.98 -15.72 -1.27
CA ASP A 44 3.66 -16.96 -0.56
C ASP A 44 2.56 -16.72 0.49
N ALA A 45 2.65 -15.64 1.26
CA ALA A 45 1.68 -15.27 2.31
C ALA A 45 0.28 -15.00 1.73
N HIS A 46 0.20 -14.30 0.60
CA HIS A 46 -1.07 -14.05 -0.08
C HIS A 46 -1.54 -15.25 -0.94
N GLY A 47 -0.75 -16.32 -1.03
CA GLY A 47 -1.20 -17.68 -1.36
C GLY A 47 -2.04 -17.83 -2.62
N GLY A 48 -1.64 -17.21 -3.75
CA GLY A 48 -2.35 -17.34 -5.03
C GLY A 48 -3.77 -16.74 -5.07
N ASN A 49 -4.17 -15.98 -4.04
CA ASN A 49 -5.47 -15.34 -3.96
C ASN A 49 -5.57 -14.10 -4.84
N VAL A 50 -6.80 -13.81 -5.29
CA VAL A 50 -7.18 -12.55 -5.94
C VAL A 50 -7.71 -11.55 -4.91
N ARG A 51 -7.46 -10.25 -5.10
CA ARG A 51 -7.91 -9.18 -4.20
C ARG A 51 -9.43 -9.23 -4.01
N LYS A 52 -9.92 -9.07 -2.76
CA LYS A 52 -11.35 -9.17 -2.39
C LYS A 52 -12.23 -8.38 -3.36
N GLY A 53 -13.11 -9.08 -4.09
CA GLY A 53 -14.03 -8.49 -5.07
C GLY A 53 -13.46 -8.23 -6.47
N THR A 54 -12.29 -8.78 -6.83
CA THR A 54 -11.64 -8.60 -8.14
C THR A 54 -10.99 -9.90 -8.67
N ASP A 55 -10.54 -9.90 -9.94
CA ASP A 55 -9.76 -10.99 -10.56
C ASP A 55 -8.22 -10.73 -10.52
N ILE A 56 -7.79 -9.70 -9.79
CA ILE A 56 -6.40 -9.24 -9.77
C ILE A 56 -5.62 -10.01 -8.71
N PRO A 57 -4.49 -10.67 -9.05
CA PRO A 57 -3.69 -11.34 -8.03
C PRO A 57 -3.15 -10.35 -7.01
N TYR A 58 -3.20 -10.72 -5.72
CA TYR A 58 -2.94 -9.80 -4.61
C TYR A 58 -1.61 -9.07 -4.71
N ILE A 59 -0.59 -9.74 -5.25
CA ILE A 59 0.78 -9.23 -5.36
C ILE A 59 0.92 -7.91 -6.12
N VAL A 60 -0.04 -7.56 -6.99
CA VAL A 60 0.05 -6.34 -7.81
C VAL A 60 0.09 -5.08 -6.95
N HIS A 61 -0.72 -5.03 -5.88
CA HIS A 61 -0.78 -3.87 -5.01
C HIS A 61 0.49 -3.71 -4.16
N PRO A 62 0.96 -4.71 -3.39
CA PRO A 62 2.21 -4.58 -2.63
C PRO A 62 3.43 -4.27 -3.48
N LEU A 63 3.51 -4.80 -4.71
CA LEU A 63 4.58 -4.44 -5.65
C LEU A 63 4.47 -2.99 -6.15
N GLU A 64 3.27 -2.49 -6.41
CA GLU A 64 3.05 -1.08 -6.75
C GLU A 64 3.48 -0.18 -5.59
N VAL A 65 3.09 -0.51 -4.36
CA VAL A 65 3.45 0.28 -3.17
C VAL A 65 4.98 0.29 -3.00
N GLY A 66 5.65 -0.86 -3.10
CA GLY A 66 7.12 -0.93 -3.07
C GLY A 66 7.79 -0.06 -4.15
N ARG A 67 7.28 -0.07 -5.38
CA ARG A 67 7.80 0.76 -6.47
C ARG A 67 7.59 2.25 -6.22
N LEU A 68 6.39 2.64 -5.80
CA LEU A 68 6.05 4.02 -5.48
C LEU A 68 6.93 4.53 -4.32
N THR A 69 7.18 3.70 -3.31
CA THR A 69 8.09 4.02 -2.22
C THR A 69 9.50 4.23 -2.73
N TRP A 70 10.02 3.35 -3.60
CA TRP A 70 11.33 3.53 -4.23
C TRP A 70 11.44 4.86 -4.98
N ASP A 71 10.49 5.16 -5.87
CA ASP A 71 10.51 6.41 -6.66
C ASP A 71 10.42 7.64 -5.76
N THR A 72 9.56 7.59 -4.75
CA THR A 72 9.37 8.67 -3.78
C THR A 72 10.65 8.92 -2.99
N LEU A 73 11.36 7.86 -2.57
CA LEU A 73 12.64 7.99 -1.86
C LEU A 73 13.74 8.58 -2.73
N ILE A 74 13.82 8.19 -4.01
CA ILE A 74 14.73 8.81 -4.99
C ILE A 74 14.42 10.29 -5.18
N GLU A 75 13.14 10.65 -5.28
CA GLU A 75 12.73 12.05 -5.45
C GLU A 75 12.99 12.88 -4.18
N TYR A 76 12.74 12.29 -3.00
CA TYR A 76 12.88 12.97 -1.72
C TYR A 76 14.32 13.43 -1.45
N LYS A 77 15.33 12.73 -1.99
CA LYS A 77 16.77 13.14 -2.04
C LYS A 77 17.44 13.50 -0.70
N LYS A 78 16.76 13.34 0.44
CA LYS A 78 17.38 13.54 1.76
C LYS A 78 18.13 12.27 2.17
N ILE A 79 19.31 12.45 2.77
CA ILE A 79 20.03 11.33 3.39
C ILE A 79 19.19 10.83 4.56
N LEU A 80 18.58 9.67 4.41
CA LEU A 80 17.71 9.05 5.42
C LEU A 80 18.40 7.92 6.20
N GLY A 81 19.72 7.92 6.22
CA GLY A 81 20.51 7.02 7.06
C GLY A 81 20.74 5.62 6.46
N GLY A 82 20.50 5.41 5.16
CA GLY A 82 20.90 4.19 4.45
C GLY A 82 19.94 3.01 4.65
N ARG A 83 18.69 3.27 5.02
CA ARG A 83 17.66 2.26 5.34
C ARG A 83 16.51 2.25 4.33
N GLU A 84 16.74 2.81 3.15
CA GLU A 84 15.76 2.91 2.07
C GLU A 84 15.29 1.51 1.63
N MET A 85 16.21 0.54 1.55
CA MET A 85 15.88 -0.84 1.16
C MET A 85 14.97 -1.53 2.19
N GLU A 86 15.12 -1.23 3.47
CA GLU A 86 14.24 -1.73 4.51
C GLU A 86 12.84 -1.10 4.41
N ALA A 87 12.76 0.20 4.09
CA ALA A 87 11.48 0.86 3.87
C ALA A 87 10.74 0.30 2.64
N ILE A 88 11.46 0.01 1.55
CA ILE A 88 10.89 -0.62 0.35
C ILE A 88 10.46 -2.06 0.64
N ALA A 89 11.24 -2.82 1.42
CA ALA A 89 10.83 -4.15 1.87
C ALA A 89 9.56 -4.09 2.74
N ALA A 90 9.49 -3.14 3.67
CA ALA A 90 8.30 -2.92 4.50
C ALA A 90 7.08 -2.54 3.65
N ALA A 91 7.24 -1.69 2.62
CA ALA A 91 6.19 -1.37 1.66
C ALA A 91 5.66 -2.60 0.92
N ILE A 92 6.54 -3.54 0.53
CA ILE A 92 6.14 -4.80 -0.12
C ILE A 92 5.42 -5.73 0.87
N LEU A 93 5.73 -5.63 2.16
CA LEU A 93 5.19 -6.50 3.21
C LEU A 93 3.99 -5.90 3.96
N HIS A 94 3.61 -4.64 3.71
CA HIS A 94 2.71 -3.88 4.59
C HIS A 94 1.38 -4.59 4.87
N ASP A 95 0.75 -5.16 3.84
CA ASP A 95 -0.53 -5.89 3.95
C ASP A 95 -0.38 -7.31 4.49
N THR A 96 0.83 -7.85 4.62
CA THR A 96 0.98 -9.28 4.96
C THR A 96 0.46 -9.58 6.36
N VAL A 97 0.75 -8.73 7.34
CA VAL A 97 0.24 -8.89 8.71
C VAL A 97 -1.27 -8.63 8.77
N GLU A 98 -1.77 -7.66 8.00
CA GLU A 98 -3.18 -7.28 8.04
C GLU A 98 -4.08 -8.32 7.34
N ASP A 99 -3.67 -8.87 6.20
CA ASP A 99 -4.53 -9.63 5.30
C ASP A 99 -4.17 -11.11 5.15
N THR A 100 -3.18 -11.61 5.90
CA THR A 100 -2.78 -13.02 5.87
C THR A 100 -2.65 -13.60 7.28
N LYS A 101 -2.10 -14.82 7.39
CA LYS A 101 -1.79 -15.45 8.69
C LYS A 101 -0.43 -15.03 9.24
N THR A 102 0.32 -14.21 8.51
CA THR A 102 1.60 -13.66 8.94
C THR A 102 1.42 -12.86 10.22
N THR A 103 2.29 -13.09 11.19
CA THR A 103 2.34 -12.35 12.45
C THR A 103 3.47 -11.31 12.44
N LYS A 104 3.39 -10.32 13.33
CA LYS A 104 4.50 -9.37 13.56
C LYS A 104 5.79 -10.12 13.96
N GLN A 105 5.66 -11.22 14.71
CA GLN A 105 6.81 -12.05 15.09
C GLN A 105 7.47 -12.70 13.86
N ASP A 106 6.69 -13.21 12.90
CA ASP A 106 7.24 -13.79 11.66
C ASP A 106 8.04 -12.74 10.86
N ILE A 107 7.53 -11.51 10.77
CA ILE A 107 8.24 -10.41 10.09
C ILE A 107 9.52 -10.05 10.85
N MET A 108 9.46 -9.94 12.17
CA MET A 108 10.63 -9.62 13.00
C MET A 108 11.73 -10.68 12.87
N GLU A 109 11.37 -11.96 12.92
CA GLU A 109 12.33 -13.07 12.82
C GLU A 109 12.97 -13.17 11.44
N LYS A 110 12.22 -12.90 10.36
CA LYS A 110 12.71 -13.05 8.98
C LYS A 110 13.39 -11.79 8.43
N PHE A 111 12.90 -10.61 8.77
CA PHE A 111 13.30 -9.33 8.16
C PHE A 111 13.89 -8.34 9.16
N GLY A 112 13.80 -8.62 10.46
CA GLY A 112 14.35 -7.78 11.52
C GLY A 112 13.37 -6.73 12.06
N GLU A 113 13.75 -6.17 13.22
CA GLU A 113 12.95 -5.26 14.03
C GLU A 113 12.48 -4.02 13.26
N ASN A 114 13.38 -3.47 12.46
CA ASN A 114 13.20 -2.28 11.67
C ASN A 114 12.07 -2.38 10.64
N ILE A 115 12.04 -3.49 9.88
CA ILE A 115 11.00 -3.76 8.89
C ILE A 115 9.70 -4.10 9.60
N CYS A 116 9.76 -4.90 10.68
CA CYS A 116 8.60 -5.20 11.51
C CYS A 116 7.93 -3.93 12.05
N PHE A 117 8.71 -2.95 12.51
CA PHE A 117 8.20 -1.68 13.00
C PHE A 117 7.47 -0.89 11.91
N LEU A 118 8.06 -0.77 10.71
CA LEU A 118 7.43 -0.06 9.60
C LEU A 118 6.15 -0.77 9.11
N VAL A 119 6.15 -2.11 9.03
CA VAL A 119 4.95 -2.89 8.70
C VAL A 119 3.87 -2.69 9.77
N ALA A 120 4.25 -2.64 11.05
CA ALA A 120 3.31 -2.41 12.14
C ALA A 120 2.65 -1.02 12.08
N CYS A 121 3.32 0.01 11.56
CA CYS A 121 2.73 1.34 11.35
C CYS A 121 1.62 1.34 10.29
N GLU A 122 1.60 0.37 9.38
CA GLU A 122 0.56 0.23 8.34
C GLU A 122 -0.52 -0.81 8.70
N THR A 123 -0.42 -1.46 9.87
CA THR A 123 -1.35 -2.52 10.28
C THR A 123 -2.40 -1.98 11.26
N GLU A 124 -3.68 -2.07 10.90
CA GLU A 124 -4.77 -1.70 11.83
C GLU A 124 -5.24 -2.89 12.68
N ASP A 125 -5.61 -2.64 13.95
CA ASP A 125 -6.37 -3.62 14.73
C ASP A 125 -7.79 -3.73 14.16
N LYS A 126 -8.06 -4.80 13.40
CA LYS A 126 -9.36 -5.06 12.78
C LYS A 126 -10.49 -5.28 13.78
N ARG A 127 -10.19 -5.48 15.07
CA ARG A 127 -11.16 -5.76 16.14
C ARG A 127 -12.11 -6.88 15.72
N GLU A 128 -11.57 -8.07 15.46
CA GLU A 128 -12.26 -9.19 14.79
C GLU A 128 -13.61 -9.58 15.42
N ASN A 129 -13.83 -9.26 16.70
CA ASN A 129 -15.08 -9.53 17.42
C ASN A 129 -16.19 -8.50 17.18
N LEU A 130 -15.97 -7.46 16.37
CA LEU A 130 -16.91 -6.38 16.10
C LEU A 130 -17.15 -6.20 14.58
N PRO A 131 -18.34 -5.72 14.15
CA PRO A 131 -18.58 -5.45 12.74
C PRO A 131 -17.60 -4.42 12.17
N ALA A 132 -16.99 -4.75 11.03
CA ALA A 132 -15.94 -3.92 10.42
C ALA A 132 -16.41 -2.52 10.01
N SER A 133 -17.70 -2.32 9.75
CA SER A 133 -18.32 -1.02 9.49
C SER A 133 -18.33 -0.13 10.73
N ASP A 134 -18.59 -0.73 11.90
CA ASP A 134 -18.82 -0.02 13.15
C ASP A 134 -17.49 0.43 13.76
N THR A 135 -16.43 -0.35 13.53
CA THR A 135 -15.07 -0.03 13.98
C THR A 135 -14.29 0.82 12.99
N TRP A 136 -14.78 0.96 11.75
CA TRP A 136 -14.04 1.62 10.67
C TRP A 136 -13.57 3.02 11.05
N LYS A 137 -14.48 3.86 11.58
CA LYS A 137 -14.18 5.25 11.91
C LYS A 137 -13.09 5.35 12.98
N ILE A 138 -13.21 4.54 14.04
CA ILE A 138 -12.27 4.58 15.16
C ILE A 138 -10.88 4.10 14.71
N ARG A 139 -10.80 3.02 13.93
CA ARG A 139 -9.53 2.53 13.36
C ARG A 139 -8.85 3.60 12.50
N LYS A 140 -9.62 4.33 11.68
CA LYS A 140 -9.09 5.43 10.87
C LYS A 140 -8.65 6.63 11.72
N GLN A 141 -9.34 6.94 12.81
CA GLN A 141 -8.92 7.99 13.74
C GLN A 141 -7.62 7.63 14.48
N GLU A 142 -7.48 6.39 14.92
CA GLU A 142 -6.25 5.86 15.55
C GLU A 142 -5.08 5.92 14.56
N PHE A 143 -5.28 5.42 13.35
CA PHE A 143 -4.29 5.52 12.27
C PHE A 143 -3.86 6.96 12.00
N LEU A 144 -4.83 7.90 11.91
CA LEU A 144 -4.54 9.32 11.69
C LEU A 144 -3.77 9.97 12.85
N ALA A 145 -3.97 9.51 14.09
CA ALA A 145 -3.21 10.00 15.24
C ALA A 145 -1.77 9.49 15.21
N GLU A 146 -1.58 8.22 14.88
CA GLU A 146 -0.26 7.59 14.76
C GLU A 146 0.55 8.17 13.58
N LEU A 147 -0.11 8.43 12.45
CA LEU A 147 0.53 8.96 11.24
C LEU A 147 1.26 10.30 11.46
N CYS A 148 0.75 11.17 12.34
CA CYS A 148 1.38 12.45 12.65
C CYS A 148 2.80 12.28 13.22
N GLU A 149 2.95 11.32 14.13
CA GLU A 149 4.17 11.04 14.88
C GLU A 149 5.04 9.96 14.20
N ALA A 150 4.53 9.33 13.14
CA ALA A 150 5.21 8.28 12.42
C ALA A 150 6.54 8.76 11.79
N PRO A 151 7.56 7.89 11.72
CA PRO A 151 8.80 8.22 11.04
C PRO A 151 8.56 8.50 9.55
N VAL A 152 9.46 9.26 8.94
CA VAL A 152 9.39 9.67 7.52
C VAL A 152 9.16 8.48 6.57
N TYR A 153 9.79 7.33 6.83
CA TYR A 153 9.61 6.14 6.00
C TYR A 153 8.19 5.58 6.10
N ALA A 154 7.61 5.48 7.29
CA ALA A 154 6.23 5.02 7.45
C ALA A 154 5.25 5.98 6.77
N LYS A 155 5.44 7.30 6.94
CA LYS A 155 4.61 8.31 6.25
C LYS A 155 4.66 8.19 4.72
N ILE A 156 5.84 7.92 4.15
CA ILE A 156 6.01 7.69 2.71
C ILE A 156 5.30 6.41 2.28
N ILE A 157 5.47 5.31 3.02
CA ILE A 157 4.80 4.02 2.74
C ILE A 157 3.28 4.23 2.74
N SER A 158 2.74 4.86 3.79
CA SER A 158 1.33 5.19 3.90
C SER A 158 0.80 5.97 2.69
N MET A 159 1.53 7.01 2.28
CA MET A 159 1.16 7.80 1.11
C MET A 159 1.13 6.96 -0.17
N CYS A 160 2.13 6.10 -0.38
CA CYS A 160 2.21 5.21 -1.53
C CYS A 160 1.07 4.19 -1.55
N ASP A 161 0.72 3.60 -0.41
CA ASP A 161 -0.44 2.73 -0.26
C ASP A 161 -1.73 3.45 -0.63
N LYS A 162 -1.97 4.64 -0.06
CA LYS A 162 -3.19 5.44 -0.34
C LYS A 162 -3.29 5.84 -1.80
N VAL A 163 -2.19 6.15 -2.46
CA VAL A 163 -2.17 6.43 -3.91
C VAL A 163 -2.52 5.17 -4.71
N SER A 164 -1.92 4.01 -4.42
CA SER A 164 -2.26 2.76 -5.12
C SER A 164 -3.75 2.43 -4.97
N ASN A 165 -4.29 2.54 -3.74
CA ASN A 165 -5.72 2.32 -3.47
C ASN A 165 -6.64 3.32 -4.20
N LEU A 166 -6.26 4.59 -4.26
CA LEU A 166 -7.03 5.60 -4.99
C LEU A 166 -6.92 5.50 -6.50
N ARG A 167 -5.81 4.99 -7.06
CA ARG A 167 -5.70 4.72 -8.50
C ARG A 167 -6.75 3.71 -8.93
N ASP A 168 -6.86 2.61 -8.20
CA ASP A 168 -7.88 1.57 -8.43
C ASP A 168 -9.29 2.13 -8.24
N THR A 169 -9.52 2.84 -7.14
CA THR A 169 -10.82 3.46 -6.85
C THR A 169 -11.22 4.46 -7.94
N ALA A 170 -10.31 5.32 -8.39
CA ALA A 170 -10.57 6.32 -9.44
C ALA A 170 -10.82 5.68 -10.81
N ALA A 171 -10.17 4.55 -11.10
CA ALA A 171 -10.39 3.81 -12.34
C ALA A 171 -11.80 3.20 -12.39
N ASP A 172 -12.29 2.69 -11.26
CA ASP A 172 -13.64 2.12 -11.17
C ASP A 172 -14.73 3.18 -10.98
N TYR A 173 -14.46 4.23 -10.21
CA TYR A 173 -15.33 5.40 -10.10
C TYR A 173 -15.66 5.99 -11.48
N LYS A 174 -14.69 6.07 -12.39
CA LYS A 174 -14.92 6.50 -13.78
C LYS A 174 -15.95 5.65 -14.53
N LYS A 175 -16.11 4.37 -14.18
CA LYS A 175 -16.99 3.42 -14.87
C LYS A 175 -18.37 3.33 -14.22
N ILE A 176 -18.42 3.32 -12.89
CA ILE A 176 -19.64 3.00 -12.13
C ILE A 176 -20.06 4.09 -11.13
N GLY A 177 -19.33 5.21 -11.07
CA GLY A 177 -19.62 6.32 -10.16
C GLY A 177 -19.56 5.89 -8.70
N ASP A 178 -20.47 6.45 -7.88
CA ASP A 178 -20.53 6.20 -6.44
C ASP A 178 -20.79 4.72 -6.07
N LYS A 179 -21.27 3.90 -7.02
CA LYS A 179 -21.45 2.45 -6.78
C LYS A 179 -20.14 1.72 -6.44
N VAL A 180 -18.98 2.34 -6.72
CA VAL A 180 -17.69 1.80 -6.27
C VAL A 180 -17.64 1.61 -4.75
N PHE A 181 -18.30 2.48 -3.97
CA PHE A 181 -18.29 2.44 -2.52
C PHE A 181 -19.11 1.26 -1.93
N GLU A 182 -20.01 0.67 -2.71
CA GLU A 182 -20.78 -0.52 -2.29
C GLU A 182 -19.90 -1.76 -2.04
N ARG A 183 -18.66 -1.77 -2.56
CA ARG A 183 -17.70 -2.86 -2.38
C ARG A 183 -16.93 -2.80 -1.08
N PHE A 184 -16.95 -1.66 -0.39
CA PHE A 184 -16.22 -1.45 0.86
C PHE A 184 -17.12 -1.71 2.07
N ASN A 185 -16.50 -2.03 3.21
CA ASN A 185 -17.24 -2.20 4.48
C ASN A 185 -17.92 -0.90 4.92
N GLN A 186 -17.25 0.24 4.72
CA GLN A 186 -17.83 1.58 4.84
C GLN A 186 -18.32 2.02 3.46
N LYS A 187 -19.61 2.31 3.34
CA LYS A 187 -20.28 2.64 2.06
C LYS A 187 -20.45 4.14 1.85
N ASP A 188 -20.33 4.95 2.90
CA ASP A 188 -20.46 6.40 2.79
C ASP A 188 -19.21 7.02 2.15
N LYS A 189 -19.38 7.59 0.95
CA LYS A 189 -18.33 8.30 0.22
C LYS A 189 -17.73 9.44 1.04
N ASN A 190 -18.51 10.14 1.86
CA ASN A 190 -18.03 11.26 2.67
C ASN A 190 -17.09 10.81 3.78
N GLU A 191 -17.27 9.59 4.29
CA GLU A 191 -16.34 8.99 5.26
C GLU A 191 -14.99 8.67 4.60
N HIS A 192 -15.00 8.10 3.40
CA HIS A 192 -13.77 7.91 2.61
C HIS A 192 -13.10 9.25 2.27
N LYS A 193 -13.88 10.25 1.83
CA LYS A 193 -13.39 11.60 1.54
C LYS A 193 -12.68 12.19 2.76
N TRP A 194 -13.33 12.20 3.92
CA TRP A 194 -12.76 12.67 5.17
C TRP A 194 -11.42 11.99 5.46
N TYR A 195 -11.37 10.66 5.39
CA TYR A 195 -10.15 9.92 5.69
C TYR A 195 -8.99 10.28 4.77
N TYR A 196 -9.21 10.30 3.45
CA TYR A 196 -8.16 10.61 2.50
C TYR A 196 -7.73 12.09 2.54
N GLU A 197 -8.65 13.04 2.78
CA GLU A 197 -8.32 14.46 2.98
C GLU A 197 -7.51 14.66 4.28
N GLU A 198 -7.86 13.97 5.35
CA GLU A 198 -7.13 14.02 6.62
C GLU A 198 -5.70 13.45 6.52
N ILE A 199 -5.49 12.40 5.74
CA ILE A 199 -4.13 11.91 5.43
C ILE A 199 -3.37 12.95 4.62
N LEU A 200 -3.97 13.50 3.56
CA LEU A 200 -3.33 14.50 2.72
C LEU A 200 -2.87 15.71 3.54
N ASN A 201 -3.73 16.22 4.43
CA ASN A 201 -3.41 17.33 5.33
C ASN A 201 -2.24 17.01 6.27
N ARG A 202 -2.19 15.80 6.84
CA ARG A 202 -1.09 15.38 7.74
C ARG A 202 0.23 15.17 7.02
N LEU A 203 0.19 14.92 5.72
CA LEU A 203 1.35 14.66 4.88
C LEU A 203 1.77 15.88 4.05
N GLU A 204 1.27 17.08 4.37
CA GLU A 204 1.58 18.32 3.64
C GLU A 204 3.09 18.63 3.57
N GLU A 205 3.88 18.10 4.50
CA GLU A 205 5.35 18.18 4.46
C GLU A 205 5.97 17.60 3.16
N PHE A 206 5.24 16.73 2.46
CA PHE A 206 5.64 16.12 1.19
C PHE A 206 5.03 16.80 -0.04
N ARG A 207 4.41 17.98 0.09
CA ARG A 207 3.65 18.63 -0.99
C ARG A 207 4.40 18.87 -2.30
N GLU A 208 5.73 18.95 -2.23
CA GLU A 208 6.57 19.14 -3.40
C GLU A 208 6.82 17.85 -4.19
N LEU A 209 6.66 16.68 -3.56
CA LEU A 209 6.86 15.39 -4.19
C LEU A 209 5.75 15.08 -5.20
N SER A 210 6.15 14.44 -6.30
CA SER A 210 5.24 14.03 -7.37
C SER A 210 4.10 13.14 -6.85
N ILE A 211 4.40 12.22 -5.94
CA ILE A 211 3.43 11.30 -5.36
C ILE A 211 2.34 12.02 -4.55
N TYR A 212 2.68 13.09 -3.83
CA TYR A 212 1.71 13.90 -3.09
C TYR A 212 0.78 14.64 -4.05
N LYS A 213 1.33 15.23 -5.11
CA LYS A 213 0.57 15.95 -6.14
C LYS A 213 -0.41 15.01 -6.86
N GLU A 214 0.02 13.77 -7.11
CA GLU A 214 -0.87 12.73 -7.63
C GLU A 214 -1.97 12.37 -6.64
N PHE A 215 -1.62 12.16 -5.37
CA PHE A 215 -2.58 11.86 -4.31
C PHE A 215 -3.69 12.93 -4.24
N ALA A 216 -3.32 14.21 -4.18
CA ALA A 216 -4.27 15.32 -4.19
C ALA A 216 -5.16 15.32 -5.44
N THR A 217 -4.60 15.01 -6.60
CA THR A 217 -5.34 14.93 -7.87
C THR A 217 -6.35 13.77 -7.87
N LEU A 218 -5.97 12.61 -7.34
CA LEU A 218 -6.85 11.46 -7.20
C LEU A 218 -7.98 11.73 -6.22
N CYS A 219 -7.70 12.34 -5.06
CA CYS A 219 -8.73 12.79 -4.12
C CYS A 219 -9.76 13.69 -4.78
N LYS A 220 -9.31 14.71 -5.52
CA LYS A 220 -10.21 15.61 -6.26
C LYS A 220 -11.05 14.87 -7.31
N LYS A 221 -10.48 13.88 -7.98
CA LYS A 221 -11.16 13.10 -9.02
C LYS A 221 -12.25 12.17 -8.47
N VAL A 222 -12.05 11.60 -7.28
CA VAL A 222 -12.99 10.64 -6.67
C VAL A 222 -14.03 11.34 -5.81
N PHE A 223 -13.64 12.40 -5.08
CA PHE A 223 -14.45 13.03 -4.03
C PHE A 223 -14.91 14.47 -4.33
N GLY A 224 -14.41 15.07 -5.41
CA GLY A 224 -14.72 16.46 -5.83
C GLY A 224 -15.64 16.55 -7.04
#